data_AF-A0A4R6SJN8-F1
#
_entry.id   AF-A0A4R6SJN8-F1
#
_cell.length_a   1.000
_cell.length_b   1.000
_cell.length_c   1.000
_cell.angle_alpha   90.00
_cell.angle_beta   90.00
_cell.angle_gamma   90.00
#
_symmetry.space_group_name_H-M   'P 1'
#
loop_
_entity.id
_entity.type
_entity.pdbx_description
1 polymer ?
#
loop_
_entity_poly.entity_id
_entity_poly.type
_entity_poly.pdbx_seq_one_letter_code
_entity_poly.pdbx_strand_id
1 'polypeptide(L)'
;MRRLSEHYSWVEHEYDLAWTIAVIADRRAAEVLAAYGSTAEHGELTVRAALVERAEHFDDYGLLQVLDVRGAVVAIEPNGWTGTAPALAERLSVDGGHFFAVYWSPSGCQIVEARDGRLTGRFDPTFIGSAAGANDLLPGWVEPEDFPLAHVEASSLAALERRTGVAVDRSWIDKPLTTYRLPPAGGRSAE
;
A
#
# COMPACT_ATOMS: atom_id res chain seq x y z
N MET A 1 0.03 13.33 -15.00
CA MET A 1 -0.64 12.22 -14.29
C MET A 1 -1.95 11.76 -14.94
N ARG A 2 -2.76 12.70 -15.45
CA ARG A 2 -4.09 12.48 -16.06
C ARG A 2 -4.31 11.18 -16.85
N ARG A 3 -3.47 10.84 -17.85
CA ARG A 3 -3.65 9.59 -18.64
C ARG A 3 -3.53 8.31 -17.81
N LEU A 4 -2.65 8.28 -16.81
CA LEU A 4 -2.53 7.14 -15.90
C LEU A 4 -3.73 7.09 -14.95
N SER A 5 -4.21 8.23 -14.44
CA SER A 5 -5.43 8.26 -13.63
C SER A 5 -6.64 7.74 -14.41
N GLU A 6 -6.78 8.08 -15.70
CA GLU A 6 -7.84 7.53 -16.57
C GLU A 6 -7.73 5.99 -16.71
N HIS A 7 -6.50 5.45 -16.81
CA HIS A 7 -6.25 4.00 -16.83
C HIS A 7 -6.73 3.31 -15.55
N TYR A 8 -6.57 3.96 -14.40
CA TYR A 8 -6.97 3.45 -13.09
C TYR A 8 -8.42 3.76 -12.69
N SER A 9 -9.22 4.38 -13.55
CA SER A 9 -10.62 4.73 -13.26
C SER A 9 -11.53 3.55 -12.85
N TRP A 10 -11.11 2.31 -13.11
CA TRP A 10 -11.81 1.12 -12.63
C TRP A 10 -11.88 1.06 -11.10
N VAL A 11 -10.88 1.59 -10.39
CA VAL A 11 -10.80 1.52 -8.92
C VAL A 11 -11.92 2.31 -8.24
N GLU A 12 -12.36 3.40 -8.88
CA GLU A 12 -13.44 4.28 -8.41
C GLU A 12 -14.82 3.58 -8.37
N HIS A 13 -14.91 2.36 -8.89
CA HIS A 13 -16.11 1.54 -8.89
C HIS A 13 -15.99 0.32 -7.95
N GLU A 14 -14.85 0.17 -7.28
CA GLU A 14 -14.56 -0.91 -6.34
C GLU A 14 -14.79 -0.43 -4.89
N TYR A 15 -16.01 0.05 -4.60
CA TYR A 15 -16.35 0.73 -3.34
C TYR A 15 -16.09 -0.08 -2.06
N ASP A 16 -16.09 -1.42 -2.16
CA ASP A 16 -15.86 -2.32 -1.03
C ASP A 16 -14.37 -2.62 -0.80
N LEU A 17 -13.48 -2.08 -1.64
CA LEU A 17 -12.06 -2.35 -1.63
C LEU A 17 -11.36 -1.33 -0.71
N ALA A 18 -11.22 -1.69 0.57
CA ALA A 18 -10.28 -1.04 1.48
C ALA A 18 -8.98 -1.86 1.51
N TRP A 19 -7.83 -1.26 1.22
CA TRP A 19 -6.55 -1.98 1.22
C TRP A 19 -5.35 -1.04 1.25
N THR A 20 -4.18 -1.63 1.50
CA THR A 20 -2.89 -1.02 1.19
C THR A 20 -2.25 -1.78 0.03
N ILE A 21 -1.71 -1.07 -0.95
CA ILE A 21 -0.78 -1.63 -1.95
C ILE A 21 0.56 -0.94 -1.77
N ALA A 22 1.62 -1.73 -1.52
CA ALA A 22 2.99 -1.27 -1.47
C ALA A 22 3.83 -1.92 -2.56
N VAL A 23 4.69 -1.14 -3.20
CA VAL A 23 5.73 -1.63 -4.11
C VAL A 23 7.08 -1.41 -3.44
N ILE A 24 7.86 -2.49 -3.39
CA ILE A 24 9.15 -2.56 -2.72
C ILE A 24 10.18 -3.03 -3.73
N ALA A 25 11.02 -2.11 -4.19
CA ALA A 25 12.11 -2.41 -5.12
C ALA A 25 13.32 -2.98 -4.38
N ASP A 26 14.13 -3.77 -5.09
CA ASP A 26 15.41 -4.30 -4.62
C ASP A 26 15.32 -5.11 -3.31
N ARG A 27 14.19 -5.79 -3.10
CA ARG A 27 13.93 -6.71 -1.98
C ARG A 27 13.33 -8.00 -2.48
N ARG A 28 13.60 -9.08 -1.74
CA ARG A 28 12.98 -10.38 -1.97
C ARG A 28 11.71 -10.51 -1.13
N ALA A 29 10.75 -11.30 -1.61
CA ALA A 29 9.51 -11.55 -0.89
C ALA A 29 9.73 -11.99 0.57
N ALA A 30 10.70 -12.86 0.84
CA ALA A 30 11.04 -13.29 2.20
C ALA A 30 11.46 -12.13 3.13
N GLU A 31 12.19 -11.14 2.61
CA GLU A 31 12.61 -9.96 3.38
C GLU A 31 11.43 -9.04 3.66
N VAL A 32 10.52 -8.90 2.70
CA VAL A 32 9.27 -8.16 2.87
C VAL A 32 8.38 -8.84 3.92
N LEU A 33 8.14 -10.15 3.81
CA LEU A 33 7.35 -10.91 4.77
C LEU A 33 7.91 -10.80 6.19
N ALA A 34 9.24 -10.92 6.35
CA ALA A 34 9.90 -10.75 7.64
C ALA A 34 9.72 -9.32 8.20
N ALA A 35 9.86 -8.29 7.35
CA ALA A 35 9.66 -6.91 7.76
C ALA A 35 8.21 -6.60 8.16
N TYR A 36 7.23 -7.22 7.52
CA TYR A 36 5.83 -7.12 7.90
C TYR A 36 5.50 -7.94 9.16
N GLY A 37 6.41 -8.79 9.63
CA GLY A 37 6.20 -9.65 10.78
C GLY A 37 5.31 -10.86 10.49
N SER A 38 5.26 -11.33 9.24
CA SER A 38 4.48 -12.50 8.83
C SER A 38 4.77 -13.70 9.75
N THR A 39 3.70 -14.32 10.28
CA THR A 39 3.81 -15.40 11.27
C THR A 39 3.62 -16.79 10.67
N ALA A 40 2.83 -16.90 9.60
CA ALA A 40 2.55 -18.14 8.90
C ALA A 40 1.96 -17.87 7.52
N GLU A 41 2.08 -18.83 6.62
CA GLU A 41 1.26 -18.89 5.41
C GLU A 41 -0.18 -19.25 5.78
N HIS A 42 -1.16 -18.57 5.18
CA HIS A 42 -2.59 -18.87 5.31
C HIS A 42 -3.05 -19.84 4.22
N GLY A 43 -2.63 -19.59 2.98
CA GLY A 43 -3.04 -20.32 1.78
C GLY A 43 -3.18 -19.37 0.60
N GLU A 44 -3.88 -19.81 -0.46
CA GLU A 44 -4.17 -18.95 -1.60
C GLU A 44 -5.58 -18.35 -1.50
N LEU A 45 -5.67 -17.02 -1.60
CA LEU A 45 -6.94 -16.29 -1.60
C LEU A 45 -6.93 -15.23 -2.71
N THR A 46 -8.09 -14.91 -3.27
CA THR A 46 -8.24 -13.65 -4.02
C THR A 46 -8.25 -12.47 -3.04
N VAL A 47 -8.03 -11.25 -3.51
CA VAL A 47 -8.09 -10.05 -2.64
C VAL A 47 -9.46 -9.95 -1.97
N ARG A 48 -10.54 -10.22 -2.72
CA ARG A 48 -11.91 -10.19 -2.16
C ARG A 48 -12.14 -11.28 -1.12
N ALA A 49 -11.67 -12.50 -1.35
CA ALA A 49 -11.78 -13.57 -0.37
C ALA A 49 -11.00 -13.23 0.91
N ALA A 50 -9.82 -12.63 0.75
CA ALA A 50 -9.01 -12.18 1.87
C ALA A 50 -9.65 -11.00 2.64
N LEU A 51 -10.39 -10.11 1.98
CA LEU A 51 -11.19 -9.09 2.68
C LEU A 51 -12.26 -9.71 3.59
N VAL A 52 -12.98 -10.72 3.08
CA VAL A 52 -14.00 -11.44 3.86
C VAL A 52 -13.36 -12.17 5.03
N GLU A 53 -12.30 -12.96 4.77
CA GLU A 53 -11.54 -13.67 5.81
C GLU A 53 -11.06 -12.72 6.91
N ARG A 54 -10.49 -11.58 6.52
CA ARG A 54 -10.02 -10.54 7.45
C ARG A 54 -11.15 -9.98 8.30
N ALA A 55 -12.34 -9.78 7.73
CA ALA A 55 -13.50 -9.26 8.45
C ALA A 55 -14.02 -10.26 9.49
N GLU A 56 -13.99 -11.56 9.19
CA GLU A 56 -14.37 -12.62 10.13
C GLU A 56 -13.36 -12.80 11.27
N HIS A 57 -12.08 -12.47 11.02
CA HIS A 57 -10.96 -12.64 11.95
C HIS A 57 -10.31 -11.31 12.35
N PHE A 58 -11.13 -10.26 12.50
CA PHE A 58 -10.61 -8.90 12.65
C PHE A 58 -9.64 -8.71 13.85
N ASP A 59 -9.89 -9.41 14.96
CA ASP A 59 -9.10 -9.30 16.18
C ASP A 59 -7.96 -10.34 16.27
N ASP A 60 -7.95 -11.34 15.38
CA ASP A 60 -7.03 -12.48 15.47
C ASP A 60 -5.72 -12.23 14.72
N TYR A 61 -5.81 -11.72 13.48
CA TYR A 61 -4.66 -11.51 12.59
C TYR A 61 -4.97 -10.57 11.43
N GLY A 62 -3.93 -9.95 10.87
CA GLY A 62 -3.99 -9.28 9.56
C GLY A 62 -3.67 -10.25 8.42
N LEU A 63 -3.89 -9.82 7.18
CA LEU A 63 -3.52 -10.59 5.98
C LEU A 63 -2.63 -9.77 5.07
N LEU A 64 -1.65 -10.45 4.47
CA LEU A 64 -0.70 -9.90 3.51
C LEU A 64 -0.60 -10.83 2.31
N GLN A 65 -0.73 -10.29 1.12
CA GLN A 65 -0.49 -11.00 -0.14
C GLN A 65 0.75 -10.41 -0.78
N VAL A 66 1.63 -11.25 -1.31
CA VAL A 66 2.86 -10.80 -2.00
C VAL A 66 2.94 -11.38 -3.40
N LEU A 67 3.42 -10.58 -4.34
CA LEU A 67 3.72 -11.01 -5.70
C LEU A 67 4.98 -10.33 -6.22
N ASP A 68 5.75 -11.03 -7.06
CA ASP A 68 6.89 -10.45 -7.77
C ASP A 68 6.44 -9.87 -9.13
N VAL A 69 6.69 -8.57 -9.33
CA VAL A 69 6.33 -7.85 -10.56
C VAL A 69 7.53 -7.03 -11.03
N ARG A 70 8.07 -7.40 -12.20
CA ARG A 70 9.19 -6.68 -12.85
C ARG A 70 10.41 -6.45 -11.94
N GLY A 71 10.70 -7.40 -11.04
CA GLY A 71 11.83 -7.31 -10.11
C GLY A 71 11.56 -6.50 -8.84
N ALA A 72 10.33 -6.04 -8.62
CA ALA A 72 9.86 -5.49 -7.36
C ALA A 72 8.88 -6.46 -6.69
N VAL A 73 8.84 -6.44 -5.35
CA VAL A 73 7.78 -7.11 -4.59
C VAL A 73 6.61 -6.14 -4.45
N VAL A 74 5.42 -6.59 -4.80
CA VAL A 74 4.18 -5.90 -4.47
C VAL A 74 3.56 -6.59 -3.28
N ALA A 75 3.23 -5.83 -2.25
CA ALA A 75 2.54 -6.26 -1.05
C ALA A 75 1.13 -5.66 -1.03
N ILE A 76 0.12 -6.50 -0.86
CA ILE A 76 -1.29 -6.10 -0.80
C ILE A 76 -1.84 -6.50 0.57
N GLU A 77 -2.42 -5.55 1.29
CA GLU A 77 -3.05 -5.78 2.59
C GLU A 77 -4.57 -5.56 2.47
N PRO A 78 -5.37 -6.63 2.34
CA PRO A 78 -6.82 -6.55 2.38
C PRO A 78 -7.30 -5.93 3.70
N ASN A 79 -7.84 -4.72 3.64
CA ASN A 79 -8.26 -3.90 4.78
C ASN A 79 -7.19 -3.78 5.88
N GLY A 80 -5.91 -3.77 5.50
CA GLY A 80 -4.78 -3.53 6.39
C GLY A 80 -4.09 -2.20 6.10
N TRP A 81 -3.32 -1.71 7.06
CA TRP A 81 -2.65 -0.41 7.01
C TRP A 81 -1.17 -0.48 7.42
N THR A 82 -0.59 -1.66 7.59
CA THR A 82 0.79 -1.82 8.08
C THR A 82 1.80 -1.12 7.14
N GLY A 83 1.56 -1.21 5.83
CA GLY A 83 2.34 -0.56 4.78
C GLY A 83 2.33 0.97 4.83
N THR A 84 1.44 1.57 5.62
CA THR A 84 1.44 3.03 5.88
C THR A 84 2.40 3.44 7.01
N ALA A 85 3.02 2.49 7.71
CA ALA A 85 3.92 2.77 8.82
C ALA A 85 5.27 3.32 8.33
N PRO A 86 5.70 4.53 8.78
CA PRO A 86 7.00 5.11 8.45
C PRO A 86 8.19 4.17 8.64
N ALA A 87 8.26 3.53 9.80
CA ALA A 87 9.38 2.66 10.17
C ALA A 87 9.49 1.42 9.25
N LEU A 88 8.36 0.94 8.71
CA LEU A 88 8.36 -0.16 7.75
C LEU A 88 8.90 0.31 6.39
N ALA A 89 8.44 1.48 5.92
CA ALA A 89 8.90 2.08 4.67
C ALA A 89 10.41 2.38 4.70
N GLU A 90 10.91 2.97 5.79
CA GLU A 90 12.34 3.22 6.00
C GLU A 90 13.13 1.92 6.00
N ARG A 91 12.73 0.93 6.81
CA ARG A 91 13.41 -0.38 6.86
C ARG A 91 13.47 -1.08 5.50
N LEU A 92 12.38 -1.04 4.73
CA LEU A 92 12.31 -1.72 3.43
C LEU A 92 12.97 -0.94 2.29
N SER A 93 13.34 0.32 2.51
CA SER A 93 14.00 1.16 1.51
C SER A 93 15.50 1.38 1.74
N VAL A 94 16.13 0.74 2.73
CA VAL A 94 17.59 0.88 2.98
C VAL A 94 18.45 0.41 1.79
N ASP A 95 19.76 0.64 1.83
CA ASP A 95 20.72 0.13 0.83
C ASP A 95 20.36 0.50 -0.63
N GLY A 96 19.93 1.76 -0.84
CA GLY A 96 19.51 2.24 -2.15
C GLY A 96 18.11 1.78 -2.62
N GLY A 97 17.34 1.08 -1.77
CA GLY A 97 16.00 0.60 -2.08
C GLY A 97 14.93 1.70 -2.18
N HIS A 98 13.76 1.32 -2.67
CA HIS A 98 12.59 2.20 -2.82
C HIS A 98 11.33 1.50 -2.32
N PHE A 99 10.61 2.19 -1.44
CA PHE A 99 9.30 1.79 -0.93
C PHE A 99 8.27 2.85 -1.32
N PHE A 100 7.14 2.42 -1.89
CA PHE A 100 6.01 3.29 -2.17
C PHE A 100 4.71 2.57 -1.85
N ALA A 101 3.91 3.10 -0.93
CA ALA A 101 2.62 2.56 -0.57
C ALA A 101 1.50 3.56 -0.77
N VAL A 102 0.35 3.03 -1.18
CA VAL A 102 -0.94 3.73 -1.23
C VAL A 102 -1.93 2.95 -0.38
N TYR A 103 -2.68 3.67 0.43
CA TYR A 103 -3.75 3.12 1.25
C TYR A 103 -5.00 3.95 1.06
N TRP A 104 -6.15 3.29 1.04
CA TRP A 104 -7.42 3.97 1.20
C TRP A 104 -8.46 3.07 1.89
N SER A 105 -9.40 3.74 2.53
CA SER A 105 -10.63 3.16 3.09
C SER A 105 -11.68 4.27 3.25
N PRO A 106 -12.91 3.94 3.69
CA PRO A 106 -13.91 4.97 4.02
C PRO A 106 -13.45 5.98 5.09
N SER A 107 -12.41 5.68 5.87
CA SER A 107 -11.90 6.57 6.93
C SER A 107 -10.77 7.49 6.48
N GLY A 108 -10.20 7.31 5.29
CA GLY A 108 -9.15 8.18 4.77
C GLY A 108 -8.23 7.53 3.74
N CYS A 109 -7.26 8.31 3.27
CA CYS A 109 -6.26 7.90 2.29
C CYS A 109 -4.85 8.26 2.79
N GLN A 110 -3.84 7.49 2.40
CA GLN A 110 -2.45 7.78 2.78
C GLN A 110 -1.51 7.29 1.70
N ILE A 111 -0.57 8.15 1.30
CA ILE A 111 0.60 7.78 0.50
C ILE A 111 1.83 7.83 1.40
N VAL A 112 2.71 6.84 1.27
CA VAL A 112 4.01 6.77 1.94
C VAL A 112 5.09 6.42 0.92
N GLU A 113 6.16 7.22 0.86
CA GLU A 113 7.33 6.97 0.03
C GLU A 113 8.59 7.06 0.88
N ALA A 114 9.44 6.04 0.80
CA ALA A 114 10.77 6.05 1.40
C ALA A 114 11.83 5.61 0.38
N ARG A 115 13.00 6.23 0.43
CA ARG A 115 14.14 5.96 -0.44
C ARG A 115 15.41 5.96 0.38
N ASP A 116 16.27 4.97 0.16
CA ASP A 116 17.54 4.82 0.87
C ASP A 116 17.41 4.98 2.40
N GLY A 117 16.41 4.30 2.97
CA GLY A 117 16.17 4.29 4.41
C GLY A 117 15.53 5.56 4.98
N ARG A 118 15.10 6.50 4.13
CA ARG A 118 14.56 7.80 4.56
C ARG A 118 13.16 8.01 4.01
N LEU A 119 12.24 8.45 4.86
CA LEU A 119 10.98 9.00 4.37
C LEU A 119 11.22 10.19 3.45
N THR A 120 10.57 10.14 2.30
CA THR A 120 10.56 11.22 1.29
C THR A 120 9.16 11.75 1.02
N GLY A 121 8.12 10.97 1.32
CA GLY A 121 6.74 11.40 1.30
C GLY A 121 5.89 10.65 2.33
N ARG A 122 4.99 11.37 2.98
CA ARG A 122 3.94 10.80 3.83
C ARG A 122 2.81 11.82 3.90
N PHE A 123 1.74 11.63 3.15
CA PHE A 123 0.65 12.60 3.13
C PHE A 123 -0.68 11.94 2.79
N ASP A 124 -1.78 12.55 3.21
CA ASP A 124 -3.11 12.21 2.75
C ASP A 124 -3.42 13.02 1.46
N PRO A 125 -3.60 12.35 0.30
CA PRO A 125 -3.83 13.03 -0.98
C PRO A 125 -5.16 13.78 -1.05
N THR A 126 -6.07 13.65 -0.07
CA THR A 126 -7.31 14.43 0.00
C THR A 126 -7.09 15.85 0.52
N PHE A 127 -5.93 16.15 1.13
CA PHE A 127 -5.62 17.46 1.71
C PHE A 127 -4.58 18.28 0.93
N ILE A 128 -4.22 17.87 -0.30
CA ILE A 128 -3.27 18.65 -1.11
C ILE A 128 -3.83 20.05 -1.39
N GLY A 129 -3.01 21.08 -1.18
CA GLY A 129 -3.42 22.48 -1.31
C GLY A 129 -4.14 23.05 -0.09
N SER A 130 -4.38 22.25 0.95
CA SER A 130 -4.81 22.71 2.27
C SER A 130 -3.62 22.83 3.22
N ALA A 131 -3.84 23.42 4.41
CA ALA A 131 -2.82 23.37 5.46
C ALA A 131 -2.50 21.91 5.78
N ALA A 132 -1.26 21.51 5.52
CA ALA A 132 -0.78 20.15 5.74
C ALA A 132 -1.04 19.72 7.19
N GLY A 133 -1.46 18.47 7.38
CA GLY A 133 -1.59 17.90 8.71
C GLY A 133 -0.23 17.93 9.44
N ALA A 134 -0.23 17.93 10.77
CA ALA A 134 1.00 18.05 11.57
C ALA A 134 2.07 16.97 11.28
N ASN A 135 1.71 15.89 10.58
CA ASN A 135 2.60 14.77 10.23
C ASN A 135 2.81 14.60 8.72
N ASP A 136 2.31 15.53 7.90
CA ASP A 136 2.43 15.43 6.45
C ASP A 136 3.82 15.87 5.99
N LEU A 137 4.43 15.01 5.18
CA LEU A 137 5.64 15.25 4.41
C LEU A 137 5.25 15.22 2.93
N LEU A 138 5.05 16.41 2.35
CA LEU A 138 4.75 16.57 0.92
C LEU A 138 6.06 16.59 0.10
N PRO A 139 6.30 15.61 -0.78
CA PRO A 139 7.47 15.63 -1.64
C PRO A 139 7.31 16.63 -2.78
N GLY A 140 8.41 17.21 -3.26
CA GLY A 140 8.41 18.20 -4.34
C GLY A 140 8.00 17.70 -5.73
N TRP A 141 7.51 16.46 -5.85
CA TRP A 141 6.90 15.94 -7.08
C TRP A 141 5.37 16.03 -7.07
N VAL A 142 4.77 16.34 -5.92
CA VAL A 142 3.32 16.50 -5.75
C VAL A 142 2.94 17.94 -6.07
N GLU A 143 1.99 18.10 -6.96
CA GLU A 143 1.35 19.38 -7.27
C GLU A 143 -0.13 19.35 -6.81
N PRO A 144 -0.78 20.50 -6.55
CA PRO A 144 -2.18 20.54 -6.12
C PRO A 144 -3.18 19.86 -7.07
N GLU A 145 -2.90 19.88 -8.37
CA GLU A 145 -3.80 19.38 -9.42
C GLU A 145 -3.63 17.88 -9.67
N ASP A 146 -2.61 17.28 -9.05
CA ASP A 146 -2.24 15.88 -9.26
C ASP A 146 -3.28 14.93 -8.58
N PHE A 147 -3.93 15.34 -7.49
CA PHE A 147 -4.89 14.53 -6.73
C PHE A 147 -6.29 15.17 -6.63
N PRO A 148 -7.07 15.20 -7.73
CA PRO A 148 -8.44 15.69 -7.66
C PRO A 148 -9.30 14.80 -6.75
N LEU A 149 -10.09 15.41 -5.86
CA LEU A 149 -10.91 14.69 -4.87
C LEU A 149 -11.84 13.63 -5.47
N ALA A 150 -12.36 13.87 -6.68
CA ALA A 150 -13.25 12.94 -7.37
C ALA A 150 -12.55 11.68 -7.92
N HIS A 151 -11.21 11.65 -7.93
CA HIS A 151 -10.41 10.56 -8.49
C HIS A 151 -9.15 10.30 -7.63
N VAL A 152 -9.28 10.40 -6.31
CA VAL A 152 -8.12 10.31 -5.41
C VAL A 152 -7.48 8.93 -5.45
N GLU A 153 -8.28 7.87 -5.56
CA GLU A 153 -7.81 6.48 -5.59
C GLU A 153 -7.07 6.20 -6.91
N ALA A 154 -7.69 6.53 -8.05
CA ALA A 154 -7.08 6.37 -9.36
C ALA A 154 -5.79 7.21 -9.50
N SER A 155 -5.78 8.42 -8.94
CA SER A 155 -4.59 9.29 -8.95
C SER A 155 -3.48 8.77 -8.03
N SER A 156 -3.84 8.11 -6.93
CA SER A 156 -2.88 7.44 -6.04
C SER A 156 -2.22 6.25 -6.72
N LEU A 157 -2.98 5.40 -7.42
CA LEU A 157 -2.42 4.32 -8.24
C LEU A 157 -1.56 4.84 -9.40
N ALA A 158 -1.98 5.93 -10.04
CA ALA A 158 -1.18 6.60 -11.06
C ALA A 158 0.15 7.13 -10.52
N ALA A 159 0.15 7.69 -9.30
CA ALA A 159 1.36 8.11 -8.63
C ALA A 159 2.26 6.92 -8.31
N LEU A 160 1.71 5.83 -7.78
CA LEU A 160 2.45 4.58 -7.51
C LEU A 160 3.15 4.07 -8.77
N GLU A 161 2.45 3.94 -9.89
CA GLU A 161 3.07 3.49 -11.16
C GLU A 161 4.12 4.49 -11.65
N ARG A 162 3.82 5.80 -11.65
CA ARG A 162 4.76 6.85 -12.09
C ARG A 162 6.07 6.79 -11.31
N ARG A 163 6.00 6.47 -10.02
CA ARG A 163 7.16 6.51 -9.11
C ARG A 163 7.95 5.21 -9.10
N THR A 164 7.32 4.08 -9.38
CA THR A 164 7.91 2.74 -9.22
C THR A 164 8.08 1.99 -10.55
N GLY A 165 7.39 2.40 -11.62
CA GLY A 165 7.32 1.67 -12.89
C GLY A 165 6.48 0.38 -12.85
N VAL A 166 5.82 0.10 -11.72
CA VAL A 166 4.94 -1.05 -11.52
C VAL A 166 3.49 -0.60 -11.71
N ALA A 167 2.86 -1.12 -12.77
CA ALA A 167 1.44 -0.92 -13.01
C ALA A 167 0.62 -1.88 -12.14
N VAL A 168 -0.44 -1.37 -11.52
CA VAL A 168 -1.38 -2.18 -10.75
C VAL A 168 -2.38 -2.83 -11.70
N ASP A 169 -2.33 -4.15 -11.81
CA ASP A 169 -3.24 -4.87 -12.71
C ASP A 169 -4.55 -5.19 -11.97
N ARG A 170 -5.67 -4.79 -12.55
CA ARG A 170 -7.01 -5.08 -12.00
C ARG A 170 -7.21 -6.58 -11.76
N SER A 171 -6.61 -7.45 -12.58
CA SER A 171 -6.73 -8.90 -12.46
C SER A 171 -6.16 -9.44 -11.14
N TRP A 172 -5.32 -8.69 -10.43
CA TRP A 172 -4.82 -9.09 -9.11
C TRP A 172 -5.94 -9.24 -8.08
N ILE A 173 -7.07 -8.55 -8.26
CA ILE A 173 -8.21 -8.60 -7.35
C ILE A 173 -8.85 -10.00 -7.35
N ASP A 174 -8.98 -10.60 -8.54
CA ASP A 174 -9.71 -11.85 -8.75
C ASP A 174 -8.78 -13.05 -8.90
N LYS A 175 -7.47 -12.83 -9.01
CA LYS A 175 -6.46 -13.88 -9.06
C LYS A 175 -6.19 -14.42 -7.65
N PRO A 176 -6.17 -15.75 -7.43
CA PRO A 176 -5.66 -16.31 -6.18
C PRO A 176 -4.18 -15.98 -6.00
N LEU A 177 -3.83 -15.46 -4.83
CA LEU A 177 -2.48 -15.09 -4.43
C LEU A 177 -2.12 -15.77 -3.12
N THR A 178 -0.86 -16.16 -2.98
CA THR A 178 -0.33 -16.65 -1.70
C THR A 178 -0.51 -15.57 -0.64
N THR A 179 -1.17 -15.95 0.44
CA THR A 179 -1.62 -15.09 1.52
C THR A 179 -0.94 -15.53 2.82
N TYR A 180 -0.52 -14.55 3.60
CA TYR A 180 0.22 -14.72 4.84
C TYR A 180 -0.50 -14.01 5.99
N ARG A 181 -0.37 -14.56 7.20
CA ARG A 181 -0.92 -13.94 8.41
C ARG A 181 0.06 -12.93 8.98
N LEU A 182 -0.47 -11.76 9.31
CA LEU A 182 0.21 -10.73 10.09
C LEU A 182 -0.25 -10.79 11.55
N PRO A 183 0.58 -10.35 12.51
CA PRO A 183 0.14 -10.24 13.90
C PRO A 183 -1.07 -9.30 14.02
N PRO A 184 -1.93 -9.49 15.04
CA PRO A 184 -3.07 -8.63 15.26
C PRO A 184 -2.64 -7.18 15.50
N ALA A 185 -3.42 -6.24 14.96
CA ALA A 185 -3.18 -4.81 15.10
C ALA A 185 -3.43 -4.38 16.56
N GLY A 186 -2.40 -4.45 17.39
CA GLY A 186 -2.51 -4.22 18.84
C GLY A 186 -1.46 -4.93 19.68
N GLY A 187 -0.66 -5.82 19.09
CA GLY A 187 0.53 -6.37 19.73
C GLY A 187 1.55 -5.27 20.01
N ARG A 188 1.48 -4.65 21.19
CA ARG A 188 2.64 -3.99 21.79
C ARG A 188 3.78 -4.99 21.71
N SER A 189 4.92 -4.58 21.15
CA SER A 189 6.19 -5.24 21.42
C SER A 189 6.29 -5.41 22.93
N ALA A 190 6.32 -6.65 23.42
CA ALA A 190 6.76 -6.88 24.78
C ALA A 190 8.23 -6.43 24.83
N GLU A 191 8.51 -5.44 25.68
CA GLU A 191 9.86 -5.08 26.12
C GLU A 191 10.59 -6.28 26.72
#